data_AF-A0A956JIV3-F1
#
_entry.id   AF-A0A956JIV3-F1
#
_cell.length_a   1.000
_cell.length_b   1.000
_cell.length_c   1.000
_cell.angle_alpha   90.00
_cell.angle_beta   90.00
_cell.angle_gamma   90.00
#
_symmetry.space_group_name_H-M   'P 1'
#
loop_
_entity.id
_entity.type
_entity.pdbx_description
1 polymer ?
#
loop_
_entity_poly.entity_id
_entity_poly.type
_entity_poly.pdbx_seq_one_letter_code
_entity_poly.pdbx_strand_id
1 'polypeptide(L)'
;MMTTKTIQTFALLAGVVALPALAGCNGDDTGSTDTATATMTATMTATTTATTTDTTTDTTTDTTTDSTTDSTSTTDDPTTSTSTTSDTETTGGDPFVFDDTPADQLTQIDRMGMPAINTAVITSKDAYNAATPADDANGDFVAEITANVTGLHAALDDDLIGLTLTPCAAAACVMQAAPLVVPDTLKLDLTGDAGFPNGRLPADPVMDVTLAVVLLDLNVHDAGTLAGVPVNPPANDKAFLTDFPYLADPH
;
A
#
# COMPACT_ATOMS: atom_id res chain seq x y z
N MET A 1 4.18 4.01 42.91
CA MET A 1 3.81 5.09 41.98
C MET A 1 3.59 4.44 40.62
N MET A 2 2.35 4.05 40.34
CA MET A 2 1.93 3.46 39.07
C MET A 2 1.22 4.57 38.29
N THR A 3 1.74 4.91 37.12
CA THR A 3 1.16 5.91 36.24
C THR A 3 0.27 5.19 35.24
N THR A 4 -1.04 5.25 35.43
CA THR A 4 -2.04 4.69 34.52
C THR A 4 -2.12 5.58 33.27
N LYS A 5 -1.88 4.99 32.09
CA LYS A 5 -1.94 5.68 30.79
C LYS A 5 -3.37 5.57 30.25
N THR A 6 -4.07 6.69 30.14
CA THR A 6 -5.44 6.79 29.64
C THR A 6 -5.47 6.50 28.14
N ILE A 7 -6.21 5.48 27.70
CA ILE A 7 -6.51 5.19 26.30
C ILE A 7 -7.73 6.02 25.90
N GLN A 8 -7.58 6.84 24.86
CA GLN A 8 -8.60 7.76 24.38
C GLN A 8 -9.53 7.03 23.39
N THR A 9 -10.74 6.74 23.83
CA THR A 9 -11.80 6.10 23.03
C THR A 9 -12.39 7.11 22.04
N PHE A 10 -12.30 6.84 20.73
CA PHE A 10 -13.06 7.58 19.71
C PHE A 10 -14.48 7.02 19.64
N ALA A 11 -15.47 7.83 19.99
CA ALA A 11 -16.89 7.50 19.89
C ALA A 11 -17.44 7.84 18.50
N LEU A 12 -18.03 6.87 17.81
CA LEU A 12 -18.77 7.07 16.56
C LEU A 12 -20.19 7.56 16.89
N LEU A 13 -20.56 8.76 16.45
CA LEU A 13 -21.94 9.27 16.57
C LEU A 13 -22.81 8.68 15.45
N ALA A 14 -23.83 7.90 15.82
CA ALA A 14 -24.88 7.45 14.92
C ALA A 14 -25.92 8.57 14.71
N GLY A 15 -25.98 9.13 13.50
CA GLY A 15 -27.01 10.08 13.08
C GLY A 15 -28.24 9.35 12.53
N VAL A 16 -29.36 9.45 13.24
CA VAL A 16 -30.69 8.97 12.80
C VAL A 16 -31.25 9.94 11.77
N VAL A 17 -31.57 9.46 10.55
CA VAL A 17 -32.35 10.22 9.56
C VAL A 17 -33.70 9.54 9.37
N ALA A 18 -34.77 10.30 9.62
CA ALA A 18 -36.15 9.91 9.43
C ALA A 18 -36.52 9.88 7.94
N LEU A 19 -37.16 8.80 7.50
CA LEU A 19 -37.76 8.66 6.17
C LEU A 19 -39.23 9.14 6.21
N PRO A 20 -39.73 9.92 5.24
CA PRO A 20 -41.14 10.24 5.17
C PRO A 20 -41.93 9.09 4.54
N ALA A 21 -43.08 8.79 5.14
CA ALA A 21 -44.06 7.85 4.62
C ALA A 21 -44.74 8.42 3.36
N LEU A 22 -44.80 7.63 2.29
CA LEU A 22 -45.70 7.84 1.16
C LEU A 22 -46.68 6.67 1.10
N ALA A 23 -47.97 7.00 1.20
CA ALA A 23 -49.09 6.07 1.20
C ALA A 23 -49.79 6.02 -0.18
N GLY A 24 -50.25 4.83 -0.56
CA GLY A 24 -51.23 4.55 -1.64
C GLY A 24 -50.60 4.07 -2.95
N CYS A 25 -51.04 2.99 -3.63
CA CYS A 25 -52.34 2.30 -3.63
C CYS A 25 -52.21 0.81 -4.05
N ASN A 26 -53.24 0.02 -3.67
CA ASN A 26 -53.49 -1.41 -3.93
C ASN A 26 -53.52 -1.86 -5.40
N GLY A 27 -53.19 -3.15 -5.62
CA GLY A 27 -53.63 -3.97 -6.75
C GLY A 27 -53.10 -5.41 -6.67
N ASP A 28 -54.01 -6.39 -6.68
CA ASP A 28 -53.80 -7.85 -6.62
C ASP A 28 -53.12 -8.45 -7.87
N ASP A 29 -52.65 -9.71 -7.69
CA ASP A 29 -52.44 -10.79 -8.66
C ASP A 29 -51.04 -11.11 -9.27
N THR A 30 -50.56 -12.29 -8.83
CA THR A 30 -49.90 -13.39 -9.57
C THR A 30 -48.50 -13.23 -10.19
N GLY A 31 -47.54 -13.95 -9.56
CA GLY A 31 -46.57 -14.86 -10.19
C GLY A 31 -45.67 -14.37 -11.32
N SER A 32 -44.36 -14.27 -11.05
CA SER A 32 -43.27 -14.87 -11.85
C SER A 32 -41.92 -14.39 -11.32
N THR A 33 -40.94 -15.30 -11.36
CA THR A 33 -39.50 -15.09 -11.17
C THR A 33 -38.94 -13.97 -12.06
N ASP A 34 -38.08 -13.08 -11.52
CA ASP A 34 -36.70 -12.87 -12.03
C ASP A 34 -35.86 -11.86 -11.22
N THR A 35 -34.55 -12.15 -11.17
CA THR A 35 -33.38 -11.25 -11.16
C THR A 35 -33.39 -9.96 -10.32
N ALA A 36 -32.58 -9.94 -9.25
CA ALA A 36 -32.14 -8.71 -8.60
C ALA A 36 -30.69 -8.39 -8.98
N THR A 37 -30.52 -7.60 -10.04
CA THR A 37 -29.31 -6.82 -10.32
C THR A 37 -29.20 -5.73 -9.26
N ALA A 38 -28.25 -5.85 -8.33
CA ALA A 38 -27.94 -4.80 -7.37
C ALA A 38 -26.76 -3.96 -7.88
N THR A 39 -27.08 -2.83 -8.51
CA THR A 39 -26.12 -1.77 -8.82
C THR A 39 -25.72 -1.08 -7.52
N MET A 40 -24.48 -1.32 -7.04
CA MET A 40 -23.90 -0.56 -5.93
C MET A 40 -23.21 0.70 -6.48
N THR A 41 -23.87 1.85 -6.32
CA THR A 41 -23.26 3.17 -6.52
C THR A 41 -22.56 3.58 -5.23
N ALA A 42 -21.23 3.58 -5.23
CA ALA A 42 -20.43 4.14 -4.13
C ALA A 42 -20.17 5.64 -4.38
N THR A 43 -20.78 6.50 -3.56
CA THR A 43 -20.53 7.94 -3.56
C THR A 43 -19.46 8.26 -2.50
N MET A 44 -18.24 8.60 -2.92
CA MET A 44 -17.24 9.19 -2.02
C MET A 44 -17.55 10.68 -1.81
N THR A 45 -17.79 11.07 -0.56
CA THR A 45 -17.98 12.48 -0.17
C THR A 45 -16.65 13.05 0.33
N ALA A 46 -16.01 13.89 -0.48
CA ALA A 46 -14.87 14.70 -0.05
C ALA A 46 -15.37 15.88 0.80
N THR A 47 -14.93 15.96 2.05
CA THR A 47 -15.22 17.11 2.93
C THR A 47 -14.07 18.11 2.84
N THR A 48 -14.27 19.17 2.07
CA THR A 48 -13.45 20.38 2.09
C THR A 48 -13.91 21.27 3.24
N THR A 49 -13.06 21.53 4.24
CA THR A 49 -13.28 22.61 5.20
C THR A 49 -12.29 23.73 4.93
N ALA A 50 -12.81 24.85 4.43
CA ALA A 50 -12.11 26.11 4.36
C ALA A 50 -12.05 26.77 5.75
N THR A 51 -10.93 27.40 6.09
CA THR A 51 -10.89 28.45 7.11
C THR A 51 -9.99 29.57 6.63
N THR A 52 -10.51 30.78 6.81
CA THR A 52 -10.12 32.06 6.23
C THR A 52 -8.91 32.68 6.92
N THR A 53 -8.11 33.34 6.07
CA THR A 53 -7.03 34.32 6.21
C THR A 53 -7.03 35.27 7.42
N ASP A 54 -5.83 35.55 7.97
CA ASP A 54 -5.36 36.93 8.17
C ASP A 54 -3.82 37.12 7.98
N THR A 55 -3.49 37.73 6.85
CA THR A 55 -2.49 38.77 6.52
C THR A 55 -1.22 38.97 7.38
N THR A 56 -0.04 38.93 6.73
CA THR A 56 0.86 40.10 6.59
C THR A 56 1.84 39.94 5.43
N THR A 57 2.12 41.08 4.80
CA THR A 57 2.64 41.33 3.44
C THR A 57 4.14 41.64 3.44
N ASP A 58 4.88 41.22 2.40
CA ASP A 58 5.69 42.11 1.53
C ASP A 58 6.26 41.34 0.31
N THR A 59 5.74 41.54 -0.91
CA THR A 59 6.21 42.48 -1.96
C THR A 59 7.67 42.22 -2.35
N THR A 60 7.99 41.62 -3.50
CA THR A 60 8.04 42.32 -4.79
C THR A 60 8.31 41.38 -5.97
N THR A 61 7.73 41.77 -7.10
CA THR A 61 7.89 41.35 -8.49
C THR A 61 9.34 41.26 -8.96
N ASP A 62 9.66 40.33 -9.86
CA ASP A 62 10.68 40.63 -10.86
C ASP A 62 10.35 40.13 -12.27
N THR A 63 10.69 41.00 -13.22
CA THR A 63 10.25 41.07 -14.61
C THR A 63 11.32 40.45 -15.51
N THR A 64 10.89 39.77 -16.57
CA THR A 64 11.76 39.29 -17.64
C THR A 64 12.37 40.44 -18.43
N THR A 65 13.68 40.47 -18.63
CA THR A 65 14.33 41.17 -19.76
C THR A 65 15.69 40.54 -20.07
N ASP A 66 15.81 40.06 -21.30
CA ASP A 66 17.01 39.60 -21.99
C ASP A 66 17.82 40.79 -22.50
N SER A 67 19.15 40.77 -22.34
CA SER A 67 20.09 41.58 -23.15
C SER A 67 21.53 41.07 -23.02
N THR A 68 22.16 41.03 -24.19
CA THR A 68 23.48 40.52 -24.55
C THR A 68 24.65 41.38 -24.06
N THR A 69 25.84 40.76 -23.90
CA THR A 69 27.17 41.18 -24.41
C THR A 69 28.32 40.80 -23.47
N ASP A 70 29.09 39.82 -23.93
CA ASP A 70 30.56 39.67 -23.93
C ASP A 70 31.44 40.53 -23.00
N SER A 71 32.18 39.88 -22.08
CA SER A 71 33.65 39.96 -21.94
C SER A 71 34.15 39.52 -20.55
N THR A 72 34.90 38.41 -20.55
CA THR A 72 36.11 38.10 -19.75
C THR A 72 36.15 38.21 -18.22
N SER A 73 36.64 37.10 -17.64
CA SER A 73 37.54 36.98 -16.48
C SER A 73 36.93 36.56 -15.14
N THR A 74 36.99 35.24 -14.93
CA THR A 74 37.42 34.53 -13.70
C THR A 74 36.82 34.96 -12.35
N THR A 75 35.91 34.15 -11.84
CA THR A 75 36.04 33.59 -10.47
C THR A 75 35.18 32.34 -10.36
N ASP A 76 35.77 31.28 -9.83
CA ASP A 76 35.20 29.93 -9.69
C ASP A 76 33.95 29.90 -8.79
N ASP A 77 32.88 29.23 -9.26
CA ASP A 77 31.75 28.77 -8.45
C ASP A 77 31.64 27.24 -8.57
N PRO A 78 31.87 26.45 -7.51
CA PRO A 78 31.82 25.00 -7.58
C PRO A 78 30.44 24.50 -7.14
N THR A 79 29.52 24.31 -8.09
CA THR A 79 28.38 23.41 -7.89
C THR A 79 28.19 22.50 -9.11
N THR A 80 29.24 21.74 -9.42
CA THR A 80 29.10 20.52 -10.21
C THR A 80 29.13 19.33 -9.25
N SER A 81 27.97 18.75 -8.96
CA SER A 81 27.92 17.38 -8.41
C SER A 81 28.23 16.40 -9.53
N THR A 82 29.50 16.36 -9.94
CA THR A 82 30.04 15.23 -10.68
C THR A 82 30.25 14.12 -9.66
N SER A 83 29.38 13.12 -9.65
CA SER A 83 29.68 11.84 -8.99
C SER A 83 30.80 11.16 -9.76
N THR A 84 32.04 11.55 -9.48
CA THR A 84 33.22 10.81 -9.95
C THR A 84 33.48 9.71 -8.92
N THR A 85 32.80 8.57 -9.06
CA THR A 85 33.18 7.36 -8.34
C THR A 85 34.28 6.68 -9.15
N SER A 86 35.52 7.14 -8.97
CA SER A 86 36.71 6.35 -9.33
C SER A 86 37.08 5.47 -8.15
N ASP A 87 36.33 4.39 -7.96
CA ASP A 87 36.81 3.25 -7.19
C ASP A 87 37.40 2.27 -8.21
N THR A 88 38.72 2.35 -8.36
CA THR A 88 39.49 1.40 -9.17
C THR A 88 39.61 0.09 -8.40
N GLU A 89 38.54 -0.71 -8.40
CA GLU A 89 38.65 -2.15 -8.17
C GLU A 89 38.91 -2.79 -9.53
N THR A 90 40.15 -3.23 -9.74
CA THR A 90 40.58 -3.92 -10.96
C THR A 90 40.01 -5.34 -10.96
N THR A 91 38.72 -5.47 -11.26
CA THR A 91 38.10 -6.73 -11.68
C THR A 91 37.66 -6.52 -13.12
N GLY A 92 38.34 -7.15 -14.07
CA GLY A 92 38.22 -6.89 -15.52
C GLY A 92 36.91 -7.30 -16.18
N GLY A 93 35.78 -6.80 -15.69
CA GLY A 93 34.50 -6.75 -16.38
C GLY A 93 34.19 -5.31 -16.78
N ASP A 94 33.47 -5.12 -17.88
CA ASP A 94 32.94 -3.81 -18.25
C ASP A 94 32.15 -3.23 -17.06
N PRO A 95 32.30 -1.93 -16.74
CA PRO A 95 31.54 -1.33 -15.64
C PRO A 95 30.04 -1.49 -15.90
N PHE A 96 29.27 -1.79 -14.86
CA PHE A 96 27.82 -1.80 -14.98
C PHE A 96 27.34 -0.39 -15.33
N VAL A 97 26.86 -0.20 -16.56
CA VAL A 97 26.30 1.07 -17.02
C VAL A 97 24.81 1.05 -16.69
N PHE A 98 24.39 1.89 -15.74
CA PHE A 98 22.97 2.10 -15.46
C PHE A 98 22.30 2.81 -16.63
N ASP A 99 21.06 2.43 -16.93
CA ASP A 99 20.21 3.10 -17.91
C ASP A 99 19.87 4.52 -17.41
N ASP A 100 20.14 5.54 -18.22
CA ASP A 100 19.86 6.95 -17.94
C ASP A 100 18.54 7.43 -18.56
N THR A 101 17.76 6.51 -19.13
CA THR A 101 16.42 6.78 -19.65
C THR A 101 15.54 7.39 -18.56
N PRO A 102 14.94 8.57 -18.79
CA PRO A 102 14.01 9.19 -17.87
C PRO A 102 12.84 8.28 -17.50
N ALA A 103 12.34 8.38 -16.26
CA ALA A 103 11.30 7.49 -15.75
C ALA A 103 9.99 7.54 -16.56
N ASP A 104 9.69 8.66 -17.23
CA ASP A 104 8.52 8.82 -18.10
C ASP A 104 8.66 8.09 -19.47
N GLN A 105 9.85 7.61 -19.79
CA GLN A 105 10.14 6.77 -20.95
C GLN A 105 10.30 5.28 -20.58
N LEU A 106 10.34 4.96 -19.27
CA LEU A 106 10.33 3.59 -18.80
C LEU A 106 8.90 3.05 -18.78
N THR A 107 8.73 1.79 -19.17
CA THR A 107 7.45 1.09 -19.06
C THR A 107 7.44 0.28 -17.77
N GLN A 108 6.36 0.41 -17.00
CA GLN A 108 6.15 -0.40 -15.82
C GLN A 108 5.94 -1.87 -16.21
N ILE A 109 6.77 -2.77 -15.67
CA ILE A 109 6.69 -4.21 -15.93
C ILE A 109 6.01 -4.94 -14.77
N ASP A 110 6.16 -4.43 -13.55
CA ASP A 110 5.65 -5.07 -12.34
C ASP A 110 5.29 -4.04 -11.27
N ARG A 111 4.36 -4.44 -10.42
CA ARG A 111 3.88 -3.71 -9.25
C ARG A 111 3.95 -4.62 -8.03
N MET A 112 4.82 -4.25 -7.10
CA MET A 112 5.08 -4.99 -5.87
C MET A 112 5.17 -4.03 -4.67
N GLY A 113 4.24 -3.08 -4.55
CA GLY A 113 4.15 -2.25 -3.34
C GLY A 113 3.91 -3.12 -2.10
N MET A 114 3.08 -4.15 -2.27
CA MET A 114 2.72 -5.17 -1.32
C MET A 114 3.01 -6.57 -1.91
N PRO A 115 3.98 -7.32 -1.35
CA PRO A 115 4.54 -8.52 -2.00
C PRO A 115 3.56 -9.63 -2.39
N ALA A 116 2.42 -9.76 -1.71
CA ALA A 116 1.45 -10.83 -1.96
C ALA A 116 0.33 -10.46 -2.95
N ILE A 117 0.15 -9.17 -3.26
CA ILE A 117 -1.06 -8.72 -3.96
C ILE A 117 -1.03 -9.13 -5.42
N ASN A 118 -0.08 -8.57 -6.17
CA ASN A 118 0.07 -8.96 -7.56
C ASN A 118 0.40 -10.45 -7.69
N THR A 119 1.16 -11.04 -6.76
CA THR A 119 1.62 -12.42 -6.89
C THR A 119 0.51 -13.45 -6.72
N ALA A 120 -0.37 -13.29 -5.71
CA ALA A 120 -1.31 -14.34 -5.29
C ALA A 120 -2.79 -14.03 -5.54
N VAL A 121 -3.21 -12.76 -5.50
CA VAL A 121 -4.64 -12.39 -5.54
C VAL A 121 -5.03 -11.57 -6.76
N ILE A 122 -4.11 -11.38 -7.70
CA ILE A 122 -4.37 -10.83 -9.03
C ILE A 122 -4.20 -11.93 -10.07
N THR A 123 -5.19 -12.09 -10.93
CA THR A 123 -5.20 -12.96 -12.11
C THR A 123 -4.92 -12.13 -13.38
N SER A 124 -5.40 -10.89 -13.44
CA SER A 124 -5.21 -9.94 -14.55
C SER A 124 -3.83 -9.26 -14.56
N LYS A 125 -2.75 -10.05 -14.50
CA LYS A 125 -1.36 -9.59 -14.29
C LYS A 125 -0.93 -8.42 -15.18
N ASP A 126 -1.12 -8.53 -16.50
CA ASP A 126 -0.68 -7.50 -17.44
C ASP A 126 -1.41 -6.18 -17.23
N ALA A 127 -2.72 -6.24 -16.94
CA ALA A 127 -3.53 -5.05 -16.67
C ALA A 127 -3.15 -4.40 -15.34
N TYR A 128 -2.96 -5.21 -14.30
CA TYR A 128 -2.50 -4.74 -12.99
C TYR A 128 -1.13 -4.08 -13.09
N ASN A 129 -0.17 -4.73 -13.77
CA ASN A 129 1.19 -4.23 -13.92
C ASN A 129 1.28 -2.93 -14.73
N ALA A 130 0.31 -2.67 -15.61
CA ALA A 130 0.22 -1.44 -16.40
C ALA A 130 -0.57 -0.31 -15.70
N ALA A 131 -1.20 -0.59 -14.56
CA ALA A 131 -2.06 0.36 -13.85
C ALA A 131 -1.29 1.28 -12.89
N THR A 132 -1.89 2.40 -12.54
CA THR A 132 -1.29 3.41 -11.65
C THR A 132 -1.87 3.33 -10.23
N PRO A 133 -1.20 3.93 -9.22
CA PRO A 133 -1.79 4.06 -7.88
C PRO A 133 -3.14 4.78 -7.86
N ALA A 134 -3.44 5.63 -8.86
CA ALA A 134 -4.74 6.28 -8.97
C ALA A 134 -5.85 5.28 -9.36
N ASP A 135 -5.53 4.32 -10.24
CA ASP A 135 -6.46 3.28 -10.68
C ASP A 135 -6.81 2.33 -9.52
N ASP A 136 -5.83 1.99 -8.67
CA ASP A 136 -6.12 1.24 -7.44
C ASP A 136 -7.05 2.01 -6.51
N ALA A 137 -6.80 3.32 -6.33
CA ALA A 137 -7.61 4.18 -5.47
C ALA A 137 -9.04 4.34 -6.00
N ASN A 138 -9.23 4.20 -7.33
CA ASN A 138 -10.55 4.12 -7.97
C ASN A 138 -11.23 2.76 -7.75
N GLY A 139 -10.48 1.75 -7.30
CA GLY A 139 -10.99 0.42 -6.95
C GLY A 139 -10.99 -0.57 -8.12
N ASP A 140 -10.25 -0.30 -9.19
CA ASP A 140 -10.31 -1.06 -10.45
C ASP A 140 -10.05 -2.57 -10.27
N PHE A 141 -9.24 -2.94 -9.27
CA PHE A 141 -8.89 -4.33 -8.96
C PHE A 141 -9.55 -4.88 -7.69
N VAL A 142 -10.33 -4.08 -6.96
CA VAL A 142 -10.91 -4.49 -5.65
C VAL A 142 -11.87 -5.67 -5.82
N ALA A 143 -12.65 -5.69 -6.91
CA ALA A 143 -13.57 -6.80 -7.18
C ALA A 143 -12.83 -8.12 -7.40
N GLU A 144 -11.72 -8.09 -8.15
CA GLU A 144 -10.88 -9.26 -8.42
C GLU A 144 -10.17 -9.75 -7.15
N ILE A 145 -9.56 -8.84 -6.39
CA ILE A 145 -8.94 -9.15 -5.10
C ILE A 145 -9.96 -9.80 -4.16
N THR A 146 -11.16 -9.23 -4.07
CA THR A 146 -12.24 -9.76 -3.22
C THR A 146 -12.66 -11.17 -3.66
N ALA A 147 -12.79 -11.40 -4.97
CA ALA A 147 -13.14 -12.71 -5.51
C ALA A 147 -12.07 -13.77 -5.19
N ASN A 148 -10.80 -13.44 -5.40
CA ASN A 148 -9.68 -14.35 -5.13
C ASN A 148 -9.49 -14.62 -3.64
N VAL A 149 -9.59 -13.60 -2.78
CA VAL A 149 -9.56 -13.77 -1.31
C VAL A 149 -10.74 -14.62 -0.83
N THR A 150 -11.94 -14.41 -1.38
CA THR A 150 -13.10 -15.28 -1.09
C THR A 150 -12.83 -16.73 -1.49
N GLY A 151 -12.15 -16.95 -2.62
CA GLY A 151 -11.69 -18.27 -3.04
C GLY A 151 -10.71 -18.91 -2.05
N LEU A 152 -9.77 -18.13 -1.50
CA LEU A 152 -8.84 -18.61 -0.47
C LEU A 152 -9.58 -19.01 0.81
N HIS A 153 -10.52 -18.20 1.28
CA HIS A 153 -11.37 -18.54 2.43
C HIS A 153 -12.14 -19.83 2.20
N ALA A 154 -12.78 -19.97 1.04
CA ALA A 154 -13.53 -21.19 0.71
C ALA A 154 -12.65 -22.44 0.67
N ALA A 155 -11.35 -22.29 0.38
CA ALA A 155 -10.40 -23.39 0.29
C ALA A 155 -9.69 -23.71 1.61
N LEU A 156 -9.57 -22.76 2.54
CA LEU A 156 -8.67 -22.87 3.70
C LEU A 156 -9.36 -22.66 5.05
N ASP A 157 -10.58 -22.11 5.12
CA ASP A 157 -11.22 -21.79 6.40
C ASP A 157 -11.45 -23.04 7.27
N ASP A 158 -11.81 -24.17 6.68
CA ASP A 158 -12.00 -25.43 7.41
C ASP A 158 -10.69 -25.96 7.99
N ASP A 159 -9.60 -25.89 7.22
CA ASP A 159 -8.26 -26.24 7.67
C ASP A 159 -7.78 -25.32 8.81
N LEU A 160 -7.99 -24.00 8.67
CA LEU A 160 -7.64 -23.03 9.71
C LEU A 160 -8.41 -23.27 11.01
N ILE A 161 -9.71 -23.57 10.92
CA ILE A 161 -10.53 -23.96 12.07
C ILE A 161 -10.03 -25.26 12.69
N GLY A 162 -9.64 -26.23 11.85
CA GLY A 162 -9.00 -27.48 12.28
C GLY A 162 -7.70 -27.26 13.04
N LEU A 163 -6.98 -26.19 12.73
CA LEU A 163 -5.78 -25.71 13.44
C LEU A 163 -6.10 -24.79 14.63
N THR A 164 -7.36 -24.68 15.04
CA THR A 164 -7.82 -23.81 16.14
C THR A 164 -7.60 -22.31 15.92
N LEU A 165 -7.39 -21.91 14.67
CA LEU A 165 -7.37 -20.51 14.27
C LEU A 165 -8.80 -20.04 13.98
N THR A 166 -9.00 -18.73 13.97
CA THR A 166 -10.31 -18.11 13.76
C THR A 166 -10.26 -17.29 12.49
N PRO A 167 -10.72 -17.85 11.36
CA PRO A 167 -10.88 -17.08 10.15
C PRO A 167 -11.89 -15.96 10.34
N CYS A 168 -11.67 -14.84 9.68
CA CYS A 168 -12.67 -13.80 9.59
C CYS A 168 -13.54 -14.03 8.33
N ALA A 169 -14.72 -13.40 8.25
CA ALA A 169 -15.48 -13.46 7.01
C ALA A 169 -14.69 -12.77 5.88
N ALA A 170 -14.64 -13.35 4.67
CA ALA A 170 -13.84 -12.83 3.55
C ALA A 170 -13.99 -11.31 3.32
N ALA A 171 -15.23 -10.80 3.33
CA ALA A 171 -15.48 -9.35 3.18
C ALA A 171 -14.86 -8.51 4.32
N ALA A 172 -14.87 -9.01 5.56
CA ALA A 172 -14.23 -8.34 6.69
C ALA A 172 -12.70 -8.35 6.55
N CYS A 173 -12.12 -9.45 6.05
CA CYS A 173 -10.66 -9.59 5.88
C CYS A 173 -10.16 -8.70 4.73
N VAL A 174 -10.95 -8.57 3.66
CA VAL A 174 -10.68 -7.61 2.59
C VAL A 174 -10.71 -6.16 3.12
N MET A 175 -11.73 -5.80 3.91
CA MET A 175 -11.79 -4.45 4.52
C MET A 175 -10.65 -4.19 5.49
N GLN A 176 -10.25 -5.21 6.26
CA GLN A 176 -9.12 -5.17 7.19
C GLN A 176 -7.80 -4.93 6.45
N ALA A 177 -7.60 -5.58 5.30
CA ALA A 177 -6.40 -5.43 4.47
C ALA A 177 -6.38 -4.14 3.65
N ALA A 178 -7.54 -3.56 3.32
CA ALA A 178 -7.67 -2.45 2.37
C ALA A 178 -6.72 -1.27 2.61
N PRO A 179 -6.49 -0.76 3.84
CA PRO A 179 -5.59 0.37 4.07
C PRO A 179 -4.12 0.07 3.74
N LEU A 180 -3.74 -1.21 3.80
CA LEU A 180 -2.40 -1.69 3.54
C LEU A 180 -2.17 -1.93 2.05
N VAL A 181 -3.19 -2.42 1.33
CA VAL A 181 -3.06 -2.95 -0.03
C VAL A 181 -3.57 -2.01 -1.13
N VAL A 182 -4.36 -0.99 -0.79
CA VAL A 182 -4.90 -0.01 -1.74
C VAL A 182 -4.48 1.41 -1.34
N PRO A 183 -3.78 2.16 -2.21
CA PRO A 183 -3.14 1.71 -3.45
C PRO A 183 -1.91 0.85 -3.18
N ASP A 184 -1.54 -0.01 -4.14
CA ASP A 184 -0.36 -0.88 -4.06
C ASP A 184 0.90 -0.04 -4.22
N THR A 185 1.35 0.47 -3.07
CA THR A 185 2.45 1.42 -2.91
C THR A 185 3.21 1.07 -1.64
N LEU A 186 4.53 1.25 -1.66
CA LEU A 186 5.33 1.12 -0.45
C LEU A 186 4.98 2.24 0.52
N LYS A 187 4.58 1.90 1.75
CA LYS A 187 4.27 2.86 2.81
C LYS A 187 5.53 3.10 3.63
N LEU A 188 5.90 4.37 3.80
CA LEU A 188 7.05 4.77 4.60
C LEU A 188 6.65 5.87 5.61
N ASP A 189 6.91 5.60 6.88
CA ASP A 189 6.94 6.53 7.98
C ASP A 189 8.40 6.68 8.45
N LEU A 190 8.99 7.83 8.13
CA LEU A 190 10.38 8.15 8.46
C LEU A 190 10.59 8.48 9.94
N THR A 191 9.52 8.53 10.73
CA THR A 191 9.57 8.78 12.18
C THR A 191 9.48 7.50 13.01
N GLY A 192 9.10 6.38 12.39
CA GLY A 192 9.02 5.07 13.02
C GLY A 192 10.22 4.18 12.71
N ASP A 193 10.29 3.05 13.42
CA ASP A 193 11.28 2.01 13.13
C ASP A 193 10.97 1.35 11.77
N ALA A 194 12.03 0.92 11.07
CA ALA A 194 11.90 0.17 9.83
C ALA A 194 11.40 -1.25 10.09
N GLY A 195 10.60 -1.78 9.17
CA GLY A 195 10.05 -3.13 9.23
C GLY A 195 8.62 -3.15 8.70
N PHE A 196 8.17 -4.29 8.21
CA PHE A 196 6.86 -4.42 7.57
C PHE A 196 5.73 -4.04 8.55
N PRO A 197 4.81 -3.13 8.17
CA PRO A 197 4.57 -2.59 6.81
C PRO A 197 5.29 -1.26 6.48
N ASN A 198 6.07 -0.69 7.39
CA ASN A 198 6.94 0.46 7.17
C ASN A 198 8.24 0.07 6.42
N GLY A 199 8.08 -0.30 5.15
CA GLY A 199 9.13 -0.97 4.39
C GLY A 199 9.19 -2.46 4.71
N ARG A 200 10.40 -3.03 4.77
CA ARG A 200 10.66 -4.38 5.28
C ARG A 200 12.13 -4.55 5.66
N LEU A 201 12.38 -5.30 6.72
CA LEU A 201 13.69 -5.86 7.03
C LEU A 201 13.86 -7.20 6.31
N PRO A 202 15.11 -7.65 6.06
CA PRO A 202 15.37 -8.96 5.47
C PRO A 202 14.76 -10.15 6.23
N ALA A 203 14.54 -9.98 7.55
CA ALA A 203 14.00 -11.01 8.42
C ALA A 203 12.46 -10.98 8.57
N ASP A 204 11.78 -10.00 7.98
CA ASP A 204 10.34 -9.84 8.20
C ASP A 204 9.55 -11.00 7.54
N PRO A 205 8.62 -11.65 8.27
CA PRO A 205 7.78 -12.73 7.74
C PRO A 205 6.61 -12.16 6.93
N VAL A 206 6.90 -11.40 5.88
CA VAL A 206 5.92 -10.58 5.14
C VAL A 206 4.74 -11.42 4.61
N MET A 207 5.01 -12.62 4.11
CA MET A 207 3.97 -13.49 3.56
C MET A 207 3.04 -14.02 4.64
N ASP A 208 3.57 -14.44 5.79
CA ASP A 208 2.75 -14.93 6.90
C ASP A 208 1.90 -13.82 7.50
N VAL A 209 2.47 -12.63 7.65
CA VAL A 209 1.74 -11.45 8.14
C VAL A 209 0.63 -11.07 7.17
N THR A 210 0.92 -11.04 5.88
CA THR A 210 -0.10 -10.71 4.87
C THR A 210 -1.19 -11.78 4.83
N LEU A 211 -0.83 -13.06 4.91
CA LEU A 211 -1.80 -14.16 4.93
C LEU A 211 -2.69 -14.11 6.18
N ALA A 212 -2.11 -13.79 7.34
CA ALA A 212 -2.89 -13.61 8.57
C ALA A 212 -3.87 -12.45 8.44
N VAL A 213 -3.46 -11.34 7.85
CA VAL A 213 -4.32 -10.17 7.62
C VAL A 213 -5.48 -10.48 6.66
N VAL A 214 -5.29 -11.36 5.66
CA VAL A 214 -6.35 -11.67 4.69
C VAL A 214 -7.16 -12.92 5.03
N LEU A 215 -6.78 -13.72 6.04
CA LEU A 215 -7.51 -14.93 6.43
C LEU A 215 -8.02 -14.92 7.88
N LEU A 216 -7.30 -14.32 8.83
CA LEU A 216 -7.62 -14.39 10.26
C LEU A 216 -8.37 -13.15 10.78
N ASP A 217 -9.20 -13.37 11.79
CA ASP A 217 -9.82 -12.28 12.56
C ASP A 217 -8.77 -11.67 13.50
N LEU A 218 -8.31 -10.45 13.20
CA LEU A 218 -7.29 -9.77 14.00
C LEU A 218 -7.81 -9.22 15.33
N ASN A 219 -9.12 -9.33 15.60
CA ASN A 219 -9.64 -9.11 16.96
C ASN A 219 -9.40 -10.33 17.87
N VAL A 220 -9.05 -11.48 17.29
CA VAL A 220 -8.79 -12.73 17.99
C VAL A 220 -7.31 -13.13 17.92
N HIS A 221 -6.68 -12.94 16.77
CA HIS A 221 -5.30 -13.36 16.48
C HIS A 221 -4.39 -12.17 16.17
N ASP A 222 -3.10 -12.27 16.49
CA ASP A 222 -2.10 -11.28 16.06
C ASP A 222 -1.77 -11.47 14.58
N ALA A 223 -1.37 -10.39 13.88
CA ALA A 223 -0.94 -10.47 12.49
C ALA A 223 0.30 -11.36 12.30
N GLY A 224 1.09 -11.60 13.35
CA GLY A 224 2.23 -12.54 13.33
C GLY A 224 1.86 -14.01 13.59
N THR A 225 0.58 -14.35 13.79
CA THR A 225 0.16 -15.69 14.24
C THR A 225 0.65 -16.80 13.31
N LEU A 226 0.53 -16.59 12.00
CA LEU A 226 0.98 -17.59 11.01
C LEU A 226 2.49 -17.71 10.94
N ALA A 227 3.25 -16.66 11.24
CA ALA A 227 4.71 -16.71 11.30
C ALA A 227 5.22 -17.60 12.45
N GLY A 228 4.41 -17.77 13.50
CA GLY A 228 4.68 -18.68 14.61
C GLY A 228 4.41 -20.15 14.29
N VAL A 229 3.79 -20.46 13.15
CA VAL A 229 3.58 -21.83 12.69
C VAL A 229 4.91 -22.34 12.10
N PRO A 230 5.41 -23.53 12.49
CA PRO A 230 6.72 -24.03 12.09
C PRO A 230 6.76 -24.57 10.64
N VAL A 231 6.19 -23.83 9.70
CA VAL A 231 6.23 -24.12 8.26
C VAL A 231 7.36 -23.39 7.54
N ASN A 232 7.85 -22.30 8.12
CA ASN A 232 9.02 -21.57 7.61
C ASN A 232 10.33 -22.21 8.10
N PRO A 233 11.42 -22.09 7.31
CA PRO A 233 12.76 -22.33 7.83
C PRO A 233 13.00 -21.47 9.08
N PRO A 234 13.56 -22.03 10.17
CA PRO A 234 13.66 -21.32 11.44
C PRO A 234 14.65 -20.15 11.42
N ALA A 235 15.61 -20.16 10.48
CA ALA A 235 16.58 -19.11 10.27
C ALA A 235 17.21 -19.23 8.88
N ASN A 236 17.88 -18.15 8.44
CA ASN A 236 18.76 -18.16 7.28
C ASN A 236 20.04 -18.98 7.58
N ASP A 237 20.69 -19.50 6.53
CA ASP A 237 21.91 -20.32 6.65
C ASP A 237 23.07 -19.58 7.34
N LYS A 238 23.16 -18.27 7.10
CA LYS A 238 24.05 -17.33 7.79
C LYS A 238 23.24 -16.17 8.37
N ALA A 239 23.66 -15.68 9.53
CA ALA A 239 23.06 -14.49 10.14
C ALA A 239 23.19 -13.28 9.19
N PHE A 240 22.17 -12.42 9.19
CA PHE A 240 22.23 -11.13 8.50
C PHE A 240 23.32 -10.24 9.11
N LEU A 241 23.95 -9.41 8.28
CA LEU A 241 24.90 -8.40 8.71
C LEU A 241 24.17 -7.22 9.34
N THR A 242 24.82 -6.51 10.27
CA THR A 242 24.27 -5.29 10.89
C THR A 242 24.39 -4.07 10.00
N ASP A 243 25.23 -4.16 8.97
CA ASP A 243 25.57 -3.07 8.06
C ASP A 243 25.31 -3.50 6.61
N PHE A 244 25.07 -2.53 5.75
CA PHE A 244 24.89 -2.78 4.32
C PHE A 244 26.18 -3.31 3.68
N PRO A 245 26.12 -4.34 2.82
CA PRO A 245 24.94 -5.11 2.39
C PRO A 245 24.49 -6.12 3.47
N TYR A 246 23.22 -6.08 3.88
CA TYR A 246 22.71 -6.87 5.02
C TYR A 246 22.74 -8.41 4.82
N LEU A 247 23.00 -8.89 3.61
CA LEU A 247 23.11 -10.32 3.29
C LEU A 247 24.55 -10.80 3.46
N ALA A 248 24.72 -11.95 4.10
CA ALA A 248 26.03 -12.58 4.24
C ALA A 248 26.55 -13.11 2.90
N ASP A 249 27.88 -13.26 2.78
CA ASP A 249 28.51 -13.81 1.58
C ASP A 249 27.99 -15.22 1.24
N PRO A 250 27.89 -15.58 -0.06
CA PRO A 250 27.59 -16.94 -0.50
C PRO A 250 28.53 -18.00 0.08
N HIS A 251 28.13 -19.27 -0.05
CA HIS A 251 28.95 -20.43 0.34
C HIS A 251 30.00 -20.78 -0.72
#